data_AF-A0A1V5VPS5-F1
#
_entry.id   AF-A0A1V5VPS5-F1
#
_cell.length_a   1.000
_cell.length_b   1.000
_cell.length_c   1.000
_cell.angle_alpha   90.00
_cell.angle_beta   90.00
_cell.angle_gamma   90.00
#
_symmetry.space_group_name_H-M   'P 1'
#
loop_
_entity.id
_entity.type
_entity.pdbx_description
1 polymer ?
#
loop_
_entity_poly.entity_id
_entity_poly.type
_entity_poly.pdbx_seq_one_letter_code
_entity_poly.pdbx_strand_id
1 'polypeptide(L)'
;MKTRTLLLTLLLVFLATLLILVFSLTRARTIFFGRASGETYSLTNSYVFASPLSARSVSEKIRVTVFLLDDKGRGVSGKRINLASAPIGVNFVSLQADTDKMGQAVYDLTSPVAGQFVITASVEGASFPQTVTVRFE
;
A
#
# COMPACT_ATOMS: atom_id res chain seq x y z
N MET A 1 45.86 -34.32 36.66
CA MET A 1 45.06 -34.68 35.46
C MET A 1 43.67 -34.01 35.42
N LYS A 2 43.00 -33.81 36.57
CA LYS A 2 41.68 -33.15 36.67
C LYS A 2 41.66 -31.66 36.28
N THR A 3 42.68 -30.86 36.60
CA THR A 3 42.69 -29.42 36.28
C THR A 3 42.88 -29.12 34.80
N ARG A 4 43.75 -29.87 34.11
CA ARG A 4 43.95 -29.73 32.64
C ARG A 4 42.71 -30.13 31.85
N THR A 5 42.01 -31.18 32.28
CA THR A 5 40.75 -31.62 31.66
C THR A 5 39.61 -30.63 31.93
N LEU A 6 39.52 -30.05 33.14
CA LEU A 6 38.57 -28.96 33.45
C LEU A 6 38.82 -27.69 32.63
N LEU A 7 40.08 -27.32 32.40
CA LEU A 7 40.43 -26.15 31.57
C LEU A 7 40.06 -26.37 30.10
N LEU A 8 40.26 -27.59 29.59
CA LEU A 8 39.90 -27.97 28.22
C LEU A 8 38.38 -27.99 28.01
N THR A 9 37.60 -28.49 28.98
CA THR A 9 36.13 -28.47 28.87
C THR A 9 35.56 -27.06 28.96
N LEU A 10 36.11 -26.20 29.83
CA LEU A 10 35.72 -24.78 29.92
C LEU A 10 35.98 -24.05 28.60
N LEU A 11 37.15 -24.26 27.99
CA LEU A 11 37.51 -23.65 26.71
C LEU A 11 36.56 -24.11 25.58
N LEU A 12 36.19 -25.39 25.57
CA LEU A 12 35.33 -25.97 24.55
C LEU A 12 33.88 -25.45 24.66
N VAL A 13 33.37 -25.29 25.89
CA VAL A 13 32.06 -24.67 26.14
C VAL A 13 32.06 -23.19 25.73
N PHE A 14 33.11 -22.44 26.06
CA PHE A 14 33.26 -21.03 25.66
C PHE A 14 33.32 -20.87 24.14
N LEU A 15 34.01 -21.78 23.44
CA LEU A 15 34.08 -21.75 21.98
C LEU A 15 32.72 -22.09 21.34
N ALA A 16 31.98 -23.05 21.91
CA ALA A 16 30.65 -23.42 21.42
C ALA A 16 29.61 -22.30 21.63
N THR A 17 29.62 -21.62 22.77
CA THR A 17 28.71 -20.49 23.03
C THR A 17 29.02 -19.30 22.13
N LEU A 18 30.30 -19.02 21.87
CA LEU A 18 30.71 -17.98 20.92
C LEU A 18 30.22 -18.28 19.50
N LEU A 19 30.29 -19.55 19.07
CA LEU A 19 29.85 -19.97 17.73
C LEU A 19 28.32 -19.85 17.57
N ILE A 20 27.55 -20.23 18.59
CA ILE A 20 26.09 -20.05 18.62
C ILE A 20 25.70 -18.57 18.60
N LEU A 21 26.43 -17.71 19.33
CA LEU A 21 26.21 -16.27 19.34
C LEU A 21 26.47 -15.65 17.96
N VAL A 22 27.60 -15.97 17.31
CA VAL A 22 27.93 -15.49 15.96
C VAL A 22 26.90 -15.97 14.93
N PHE A 23 26.44 -17.21 15.05
CA PHE A 23 25.38 -17.75 14.20
C PHE A 23 24.04 -17.02 14.40
N SER A 24 23.72 -16.62 15.62
CA SER A 24 22.50 -15.87 15.94
C SER A 24 22.56 -14.42 15.43
N LEU A 25 23.74 -13.79 15.52
CA LEU A 25 23.99 -12.44 15.02
C LEU A 25 24.05 -12.36 13.48
N THR A 26 24.49 -13.42 12.80
CA THR A 26 24.45 -13.51 11.33
C THR A 26 23.04 -13.78 10.81
N ARG A 27 22.23 -14.57 11.52
CA ARG A 27 20.80 -14.78 11.21
C ARG A 27 19.94 -13.54 11.45
N ALA A 28 20.30 -12.67 12.40
CA ALA A 28 19.55 -11.47 12.75
C ALA A 28 19.52 -10.38 11.64
N ARG A 29 20.26 -10.54 10.54
CA ARG A 29 20.35 -9.56 9.45
C ARG A 29 19.92 -10.08 8.07
N THR A 30 18.94 -10.99 8.00
CA THR A 30 18.34 -11.38 6.71
C THR A 30 16.82 -11.55 6.76
N ILE A 31 16.12 -10.62 7.42
CA ILE A 31 14.71 -10.33 7.07
C ILE A 31 14.71 -9.10 6.15
N PHE A 32 15.31 -9.27 4.97
CA PHE A 32 14.97 -8.41 3.84
C PHE A 32 13.72 -9.04 3.20
N PHE A 33 12.55 -8.52 3.56
CA PHE A 33 11.37 -8.70 2.73
C PHE A 33 11.73 -8.21 1.32
N GLY A 34 11.59 -9.09 0.33
CA GLY A 34 12.01 -8.81 -1.04
C GLY A 34 11.45 -7.47 -1.53
N ARG A 35 12.33 -6.50 -1.77
CA ARG A 35 12.00 -5.33 -2.59
C ARG A 35 12.59 -5.57 -3.98
N ALA A 36 11.95 -6.43 -4.75
CA ALA A 36 12.25 -6.58 -6.17
C ALA A 36 11.39 -5.56 -6.94
N SER A 37 12.05 -4.56 -7.52
CA SER A 37 11.53 -3.55 -8.47
C SER A 37 10.14 -2.99 -8.17
N GLY A 38 9.96 -2.36 -7.01
CA GLY A 38 8.89 -1.38 -6.91
C GLY A 38 9.31 -0.19 -7.75
N GLU A 39 8.64 0.06 -8.87
CA GLU A 39 8.57 1.43 -9.38
C GLU A 39 8.18 2.31 -8.19
N THR A 40 9.10 3.17 -7.75
CA THR A 40 8.86 4.07 -6.63
C THR A 40 7.75 5.02 -7.05
N TYR A 41 6.57 4.87 -6.45
CA TYR A 41 5.46 5.79 -6.66
C TYR A 41 5.55 6.97 -5.69
N SER A 42 4.98 8.09 -6.10
CA SER A 42 4.96 9.36 -5.41
C SER A 42 3.52 9.78 -5.16
N LEU A 43 3.03 9.60 -3.93
CA LEU A 43 1.64 9.91 -3.59
C LEU A 43 1.33 11.41 -3.71
N THR A 44 2.34 12.26 -3.53
CA THR A 44 2.21 13.72 -3.68
C THR A 44 2.08 14.14 -5.15
N ASN A 45 2.71 13.40 -6.07
CA ASN A 45 2.59 13.65 -7.50
C ASN A 45 1.37 12.95 -8.13
N SER A 46 0.85 11.93 -7.45
CA SER A 46 -0.34 11.19 -7.84
C SER A 46 -1.60 11.99 -7.51
N TYR A 47 -2.68 11.74 -8.24
CA TYR A 47 -3.92 12.49 -8.07
C TYR A 47 -5.17 11.64 -8.31
N VAL A 48 -6.28 12.12 -7.74
CA VAL A 48 -7.60 11.51 -7.85
C VAL A 48 -8.53 12.51 -8.51
N PHE A 49 -9.25 12.05 -9.54
CA PHE A 49 -10.19 12.85 -10.30
C PHE A 49 -11.56 12.19 -10.29
N ALA A 50 -12.64 12.97 -10.16
CA ALA A 50 -14.00 12.47 -10.32
C ALA A 50 -14.79 13.31 -11.31
N SER A 51 -15.59 12.67 -12.14
CA SER A 51 -16.49 13.34 -13.07
C SER A 51 -17.73 12.48 -13.36
N PRO A 52 -18.95 13.06 -13.29
CA PRO A 52 -19.26 14.39 -12.74
C PRO A 52 -19.03 14.47 -11.22
N LEU A 53 -19.02 15.67 -10.63
CA LEU A 53 -18.92 15.84 -9.16
C LEU A 53 -20.27 15.71 -8.44
N SER A 54 -21.38 15.78 -9.20
CA SER A 54 -22.73 15.56 -8.71
C SER A 54 -23.48 14.57 -9.60
N ALA A 55 -24.31 13.74 -9.00
CA ALA A 55 -25.13 12.75 -9.68
C ALA A 55 -26.43 12.50 -8.91
N ARG A 56 -27.48 12.06 -9.59
CA ARG A 56 -28.70 11.59 -8.94
C ARG A 56 -28.43 10.28 -8.20
N SER A 57 -28.86 10.22 -6.94
CA SER A 57 -28.87 9.01 -6.13
C SER A 57 -29.59 7.85 -6.88
N VAL A 58 -29.12 6.63 -6.65
CA VAL A 58 -29.62 5.36 -7.22
C VAL A 58 -29.40 5.16 -8.73
N SER A 59 -29.56 6.20 -9.56
CA SER A 59 -29.69 6.07 -11.01
C SER A 59 -28.47 6.52 -11.82
N GLU A 60 -27.69 7.46 -11.28
CA GLU A 60 -26.53 8.00 -11.97
C GLU A 60 -25.22 7.54 -11.31
N LYS A 61 -24.14 7.60 -12.10
CA LYS A 61 -22.82 7.14 -11.70
C LYS A 61 -21.83 8.30 -11.75
N ILE A 62 -20.93 8.33 -10.78
CA ILE A 62 -19.77 9.21 -10.78
C ILE A 62 -18.55 8.37 -11.11
N ARG A 63 -17.79 8.74 -12.14
CA ARG A 63 -16.54 8.05 -12.46
C ARG A 63 -15.39 8.67 -11.68
N VAL A 64 -14.71 7.85 -10.89
CA VAL A 64 -13.46 8.20 -10.22
C VAL A 64 -12.31 7.55 -10.96
N THR A 65 -11.32 8.36 -11.31
CA THR A 65 -10.08 7.96 -11.96
C THR A 65 -8.92 8.35 -11.05
N VAL A 66 -8.10 7.37 -10.68
CA VAL A 66 -6.89 7.57 -9.88
C VAL A 66 -5.69 7.42 -10.80
N PHE A 67 -4.76 8.36 -10.74
CA PHE A 67 -3.49 8.30 -11.44
C PHE A 67 -2.37 8.15 -10.42
N LEU A 68 -1.73 6.98 -10.42
CA LEU A 68 -0.55 6.70 -9.61
C LEU A 68 0.70 7.01 -10.44
N LEU A 69 1.46 8.00 -10.01
CA LEU A 69 2.65 8.48 -10.69
C LEU A 69 3.92 8.27 -9.84
N ASP A 70 5.07 8.19 -10.50
CA ASP A 70 6.39 8.27 -9.87
C ASP A 70 6.83 9.72 -9.64
N ASP A 71 8.00 9.92 -9.03
CA ASP A 71 8.56 11.27 -8.78
C ASP A 71 8.87 12.05 -10.08
N LYS A 72 8.87 11.38 -11.24
CA LYS A 72 9.11 11.97 -12.56
C LYS A 72 7.81 12.23 -13.33
N GLY A 73 6.64 11.96 -12.74
CA GLY A 73 5.34 12.11 -13.38
C GLY A 73 4.96 10.99 -14.36
N ARG A 74 5.66 9.86 -14.31
CA ARG A 74 5.35 8.69 -15.15
C ARG A 74 4.39 7.77 -14.41
N GLY A 75 3.45 7.20 -15.15
CA GLY A 75 2.48 6.25 -14.61
C GLY A 75 3.15 4.99 -14.04
N VAL A 76 2.73 4.58 -12.86
CA VAL A 76 3.18 3.35 -12.19
C VAL A 76 2.14 2.27 -12.36
N SER A 77 2.53 1.16 -13.01
CA SER A 77 1.61 0.09 -13.39
C SER A 77 1.55 -1.08 -12.40
N GLY A 78 0.46 -1.85 -12.44
CA GLY A 78 0.28 -3.07 -11.67
C GLY A 78 0.05 -2.86 -10.17
N LYS A 79 -0.31 -1.66 -9.75
CA LYS A 79 -0.59 -1.32 -8.35
C LYS A 79 -2.09 -1.31 -8.11
N ARG A 80 -2.53 -2.04 -7.08
CA ARG A 80 -3.95 -2.06 -6.70
C ARG A 80 -4.31 -0.83 -5.90
N ILE A 81 -5.25 -0.04 -6.43
CA ILE A 81 -5.83 1.09 -5.72
C ILE A 81 -7.03 0.61 -4.91
N ASN A 82 -7.27 1.19 -3.74
CA ASN A 82 -8.49 0.99 -2.96
C ASN A 82 -9.12 2.35 -2.69
N LEU A 83 -10.45 2.43 -2.81
CA LEU A 83 -11.23 3.61 -2.50
C LEU A 83 -12.03 3.42 -1.22
N ALA A 84 -12.21 4.51 -0.48
CA ALA A 84 -13.13 4.59 0.66
C ALA A 84 -13.93 5.90 0.59
N SER A 85 -15.09 5.92 1.23
CA SER A 85 -15.91 7.14 1.39
C SER A 85 -16.12 7.49 2.85
N ALA A 86 -16.20 8.79 3.14
CA ALA A 86 -16.68 9.33 4.40
C ALA A 86 -17.79 10.38 4.11
N PRO A 87 -19.02 10.22 4.64
CA PRO A 87 -19.52 9.09 5.41
C PRO A 87 -19.61 7.77 4.60
N ILE A 88 -19.91 6.66 5.27
CA ILE A 88 -20.17 5.37 4.62
C ILE A 88 -21.54 5.48 3.91
N GLY A 89 -21.64 4.93 2.71
CA GLY A 89 -22.89 4.95 1.92
C GLY A 89 -22.69 4.89 0.42
N VAL A 90 -21.45 5.03 -0.07
CA VAL A 90 -21.12 4.90 -1.48
C VAL A 90 -20.78 3.44 -1.82
N ASN A 91 -21.38 2.95 -2.90
CA ASN A 91 -21.03 1.69 -3.54
C ASN A 91 -19.95 1.95 -4.59
N PHE A 92 -18.90 1.13 -4.57
CA PHE A 92 -17.78 1.22 -5.51
C PHE A 92 -17.82 0.03 -6.45
N VAL A 93 -17.87 0.29 -7.75
CA VAL A 93 -17.72 -0.71 -8.80
C VAL A 93 -16.37 -0.49 -9.48
N SER A 94 -15.45 -1.43 -9.32
CA SER A 94 -14.15 -1.37 -9.99
C SER A 94 -14.28 -1.75 -11.46
N LEU A 95 -14.00 -0.81 -12.36
CA LEU A 95 -13.83 -1.11 -13.78
C LEU A 95 -12.39 -1.59 -14.05
N GLN A 96 -11.44 -0.98 -13.35
CA GLN A 96 -10.02 -1.28 -13.42
C GLN A 96 -9.36 -0.93 -12.08
N ALA A 97 -9.20 -1.91 -11.20
CA ALA A 97 -8.67 -1.67 -9.85
C ALA A 97 -7.14 -1.52 -9.81
N ASP A 98 -6.47 -2.26 -10.69
CA ASP A 98 -5.00 -2.26 -10.81
C ASP A 98 -4.59 -1.23 -11.87
N THR A 99 -3.55 -0.46 -11.57
CA THR A 99 -3.09 0.61 -12.46
C THR A 99 -2.54 0.07 -13.78
N ASP A 100 -2.85 0.73 -14.90
CA ASP A 100 -2.26 0.38 -16.20
C ASP A 100 -0.88 1.04 -16.42
N LYS A 101 -0.38 0.98 -17.65
CA LYS A 101 0.90 1.59 -18.07
C LYS A 101 0.93 3.11 -17.91
N MET A 102 -0.21 3.77 -17.83
CA MET A 102 -0.33 5.21 -17.57
C MET A 102 -0.56 5.50 -16.07
N GLY A 103 -0.57 4.47 -15.22
CA GLY A 103 -0.85 4.62 -13.80
C GLY A 103 -2.34 4.75 -13.48
N GLN A 104 -3.23 4.46 -14.42
CA GLN A 104 -4.66 4.73 -14.30
C GLN A 104 -5.42 3.57 -13.64
N ALA A 105 -6.24 3.88 -12.64
CA ALA A 105 -7.24 2.98 -12.06
C ALA A 105 -8.62 3.67 -12.09
N VAL A 106 -9.68 2.93 -12.41
CA VAL A 106 -11.02 3.48 -12.70
C VAL A 106 -12.11 2.77 -11.91
N TYR A 107 -12.97 3.57 -11.30
CA TYR A 107 -14.09 3.14 -10.48
C TYR A 107 -15.35 3.93 -10.86
N ASP A 108 -16.50 3.25 -10.86
CA ASP A 108 -17.80 3.90 -10.90
C ASP A 108 -18.41 3.88 -9.49
N LEU A 109 -18.89 5.03 -9.03
CA LEU A 109 -19.51 5.24 -7.73
C LEU A 109 -21.01 5.41 -7.90
N THR A 110 -21.78 4.76 -7.05
CA THR A 110 -23.22 4.99 -6.88
C THR A 110 -23.55 5.12 -5.40
N SER A 111 -24.63 5.83 -5.06
CA SER A 111 -25.12 5.89 -3.68
C SER A 111 -26.64 5.72 -3.66
N PRO A 112 -27.20 4.88 -2.77
CA PRO A 112 -28.64 4.82 -2.54
C PRO A 112 -29.14 5.99 -1.69
N VAL A 113 -28.24 6.74 -1.05
CA VAL A 113 -28.58 7.87 -0.16
C VAL A 113 -28.04 9.17 -0.76
N ALA A 114 -28.88 10.19 -0.82
CA ALA A 114 -28.45 11.55 -1.17
C ALA A 114 -27.57 12.13 -0.07
N GLY A 115 -26.50 12.81 -0.45
CA GLY A 115 -25.54 13.37 0.48
C GLY A 115 -24.20 13.71 -0.16
N GLN A 116 -23.35 14.35 0.63
CA GLN A 116 -21.98 14.65 0.24
C GLN A 116 -21.04 13.60 0.82
N PHE A 117 -20.13 13.10 -0.03
CA PHE A 117 -19.18 12.05 0.32
C PHE A 117 -17.77 12.46 -0.08
N VAL A 118 -16.83 12.31 0.85
CA VAL A 118 -15.40 12.51 0.59
C VAL A 118 -14.80 11.16 0.23
N ILE A 119 -14.24 11.07 -0.98
CA ILE A 119 -13.60 9.88 -1.52
C ILE A 119 -12.10 9.98 -1.24
N THR A 120 -11.56 8.94 -0.62
CA THR A 120 -10.13 8.78 -0.36
C THR A 120 -9.61 7.58 -1.15
N ALA A 121 -8.40 7.71 -1.70
CA ALA A 121 -7.72 6.62 -2.38
C ALA A 121 -6.53 6.14 -1.54
N SER A 122 -6.17 4.87 -1.69
CA SER A 122 -5.00 4.27 -1.06
C SER A 122 -4.37 3.23 -1.97
N VAL A 123 -3.06 3.01 -1.82
CA VAL A 123 -2.29 1.99 -2.52
C VAL A 123 -1.36 1.32 -1.52
N GLU A 124 -1.38 -0.01 -1.46
CA GLU A 124 -0.52 -0.81 -0.54
C GLU A 124 -0.58 -0.35 0.94
N GLY A 125 -1.71 0.21 1.37
CA GLY A 125 -1.92 0.72 2.74
C GLY A 125 -1.52 2.18 2.96
N ALA A 126 -0.96 2.86 1.97
CA ALA A 126 -0.66 4.29 2.02
C ALA A 126 -1.78 5.12 1.39
N SER A 127 -2.30 6.10 2.11
CA SER A 127 -3.39 6.97 1.64
C SER A 127 -2.87 8.13 0.80
N PHE A 128 -3.61 8.47 -0.24
CA PHE A 128 -3.35 9.66 -1.05
C PHE A 128 -3.62 10.91 -0.21
N PRO A 129 -2.78 11.95 -0.30
CA PRO A 129 -3.02 13.22 0.39
C PRO A 129 -4.20 13.99 -0.24
N GLN A 130 -4.47 13.77 -1.52
CA GLN A 130 -5.59 14.36 -2.23
C GLN A 130 -6.85 13.53 -2.05
N THR A 131 -7.97 14.22 -1.85
CA THR A 131 -9.30 13.63 -1.71
C THR A 131 -10.25 14.32 -2.69
N VAL A 132 -11.33 13.64 -3.05
CA VAL A 132 -12.35 14.20 -3.95
C VAL A 132 -13.71 14.17 -3.27
N THR A 133 -14.37 15.31 -3.25
CA THR A 133 -15.72 15.43 -2.71
C THR A 133 -16.73 15.27 -3.83
N VAL A 134 -17.66 14.34 -3.67
CA VAL A 134 -18.77 14.07 -4.59
C VAL A 134 -20.10 14.26 -3.89
N ARG A 135 -21.14 14.60 -4.65
CA ARG A 135 -22.51 14.77 -4.12
C ARG A 135 -23.49 13.87 -4.87
N PHE A 136 -24.33 13.17 -4.11
CA PHE A 136 -25.52 12.50 -4.65
C PHE A 136 -26.76 13.28 -4.25
N GLU A 137 -27.67 13.55 -5.20
CA GLU A 137 -28.92 14.30 -4.98
C GLU A 137 -30.17 13.46 -5.25
#